data_AF-A0A1J4UUW4-F1
#
_entry.id   AF-A0A1J4UUW4-F1
#
_cell.length_a   1.000
_cell.length_b   1.000
_cell.length_c   1.000
_cell.angle_alpha   90.00
_cell.angle_beta   90.00
_cell.angle_gamma   90.00
#
_symmetry.space_group_name_H-M   'P 1'
#
loop_
_entity.id
_entity.type
_entity.pdbx_description
1 polymer ?
#
loop_
_entity_poly.entity_id
_entity_poly.type
_entity_poly.pdbx_seq_one_letter_code
_entity_poly.pdbx_strand_id
1 'polypeptide(L)'
;MQYTPYLDNETRKRVTRPVIEVVIEHLGKPIPPTLGLVDSGSECTVFNAEFGDAIGIPVERGTKKSISGVKGAIDCYPHEVTIKFLSGKHAKEIKTKIMFSRDYKHPFVLLGRDIIFKLYEITFNDNEKKFVFKKFAP
;
A
#
# COMPACT_ATOMS: atom_id res chain seq x y z
N MET A 1 15.01 0.66 7.97
CA MET A 1 14.91 0.88 6.51
C MET A 1 15.17 2.35 6.22
N GLN A 2 15.84 2.65 5.11
CA GLN A 2 16.07 4.03 4.66
C GLN A 2 14.88 4.49 3.81
N TYR A 3 14.57 5.78 3.82
CA TYR A 3 13.59 6.33 2.89
C TYR A 3 14.15 6.28 1.47
N THR A 4 13.27 6.01 0.52
CA THR A 4 13.65 5.93 -0.89
C THR A 4 13.49 7.31 -1.53
N PRO A 5 14.51 7.82 -2.25
CA PRO A 5 14.38 9.01 -3.06
C PRO A 5 13.36 8.83 -4.19
N TYR A 6 12.57 9.87 -4.42
CA TYR A 6 11.52 9.92 -5.44
C TYR A 6 11.45 11.34 -6.02
N LEU A 7 11.25 11.45 -7.33
CA LEU A 7 10.99 12.73 -7.99
C LEU A 7 9.48 12.98 -7.98
N ASP A 8 9.05 13.97 -7.21
CA ASP A 8 7.65 14.31 -7.11
C ASP A 8 7.13 14.90 -8.44
N ASN A 9 6.15 14.23 -9.05
CA ASN A 9 5.64 14.62 -10.37
C ASN A 9 4.91 15.98 -10.35
N GLU A 10 4.29 16.37 -9.23
CA GLU A 10 3.57 17.65 -9.10
C GLU A 10 4.55 18.81 -8.90
N THR A 11 5.49 18.66 -7.97
CA THR A 11 6.41 19.74 -7.55
C THR A 11 7.76 19.73 -8.25
N ARG A 12 8.08 18.64 -8.96
CA ARG A 12 9.39 18.37 -9.62
C ARG A 12 10.58 18.38 -8.65
N LYS A 13 10.32 18.24 -7.35
CA LYS A 13 11.36 18.20 -6.30
C LYS A 13 11.72 16.77 -5.97
N ARG A 14 13.01 16.53 -5.67
CA ARG A 14 13.45 15.28 -5.07
C ARG A 14 13.01 15.26 -3.61
N VAL A 15 12.26 14.23 -3.25
CA VAL A 15 11.78 14.00 -1.90
C VAL A 15 12.12 12.57 -1.51
N THR A 16 12.16 12.27 -0.22
CA THR A 16 12.33 10.91 0.27
C THR A 16 11.03 10.43 0.92
N ARG A 17 10.72 9.14 0.77
CA ARG A 17 9.48 8.53 1.26
C ARG A 17 9.71 7.17 1.93
N PRO A 18 8.95 6.82 2.98
CA PRO A 18 9.00 5.49 3.59
C PRO A 18 8.23 4.49 2.71
N VAL A 19 8.90 3.92 1.73
CA VAL A 19 8.30 2.94 0.81
C VAL A 19 8.91 1.55 1.04
N ILE A 20 8.10 0.53 0.83
CA ILE A 20 8.52 -0.86 0.90
C ILE A 20 8.05 -1.61 -0.33
N GLU A 21 8.71 -2.73 -0.64
CA GLU A 21 8.22 -3.64 -1.66
C GLU A 21 6.94 -4.35 -1.20
N VAL A 22 5.96 -4.41 -2.09
CA VAL A 22 4.69 -5.11 -1.90
C VAL A 22 4.33 -5.88 -3.17
N VAL A 23 3.77 -7.07 -2.99
CA VAL A 23 3.19 -7.89 -4.06
C VAL A 23 1.79 -8.29 -3.63
N ILE A 24 0.85 -8.26 -4.57
CA ILE A 24 -0.47 -8.89 -4.39
C ILE A 24 -0.63 -10.04 -5.39
N GLU A 25 -1.37 -11.06 -4.99
CA GLU A 25 -1.80 -12.14 -5.86
C GLU A 25 -3.29 -12.42 -5.69
N HIS A 26 -3.90 -12.92 -6.76
CA HIS A 26 -5.26 -13.42 -6.75
C HIS A 26 -5.31 -14.73 -7.53
N LEU A 27 -5.85 -15.79 -6.91
CA LEU A 27 -5.97 -17.13 -7.51
C LEU A 27 -4.67 -17.63 -8.16
N GLY A 28 -3.53 -17.43 -7.47
CA GLY A 28 -2.20 -17.84 -7.94
C GLY A 28 -1.57 -16.93 -9.00
N LYS A 29 -2.21 -15.82 -9.38
CA LYS A 29 -1.67 -14.83 -10.32
C LYS A 29 -1.14 -13.60 -9.56
N PRO A 30 0.19 -13.42 -9.46
CA PRO A 30 0.78 -12.25 -8.80
C PRO A 30 0.96 -11.06 -9.75
N ILE A 31 1.05 -9.85 -9.19
CA ILE A 31 1.66 -8.69 -9.88
C ILE A 31 3.19 -8.74 -9.79
N PRO A 32 3.92 -8.04 -10.68
CA PRO A 32 5.32 -7.71 -10.43
C PRO A 32 5.48 -6.92 -9.10
N PRO A 33 6.62 -7.05 -8.40
CA PRO A 33 6.90 -6.24 -7.22
C PRO A 33 6.73 -4.75 -7.47
N THR A 34 5.98 -4.08 -6.58
CA THR A 34 5.74 -2.64 -6.65
C THR A 34 6.06 -1.98 -5.32
N LEU A 35 6.05 -0.65 -5.29
CA LEU A 35 6.37 0.14 -4.11
C LEU A 35 5.11 0.62 -3.40
N GLY A 36 4.99 0.26 -2.12
CA GLY A 36 3.95 0.73 -1.21
C GLY A 36 4.48 1.80 -0.26
N LEU A 37 3.83 2.97 -0.26
CA LEU A 37 4.05 4.03 0.70
C LEU A 37 3.41 3.64 2.03
N VAL A 38 4.22 3.58 3.10
CA VAL A 38 3.73 3.33 4.46
C VAL A 38 3.12 4.62 5.00
N ASP A 39 1.80 4.66 5.14
CA ASP A 39 1.07 5.88 5.46
C ASP A 39 0.11 5.68 6.64
N SER A 40 0.48 6.24 7.79
CA SER A 40 -0.37 6.23 8.97
C SER A 40 -1.54 7.22 8.88
N GLY A 41 -1.55 8.14 7.91
CA GLY A 41 -2.67 9.02 7.62
C GLY A 41 -3.84 8.32 6.93
N SER A 42 -3.63 7.11 6.40
CA SER A 42 -4.68 6.33 5.74
C SER A 42 -5.22 5.22 6.62
N GLU A 43 -6.54 5.10 6.71
CA GLU A 43 -7.18 3.95 7.35
C GLU A 43 -7.04 2.68 6.49
N CYS A 44 -7.16 2.81 5.16
CA CYS A 44 -7.20 1.69 4.23
C CYS A 44 -5.92 1.56 3.40
N THR A 45 -5.63 0.34 2.97
CA THR A 45 -4.63 0.03 1.94
C THR A 45 -5.28 0.12 0.56
N VAL A 46 -4.70 0.95 -0.33
CA VAL A 46 -5.31 1.33 -1.61
C VAL A 46 -4.34 1.08 -2.76
N PHE A 47 -4.83 0.34 -3.75
CA PHE A 47 -4.17 0.08 -5.02
C PHE A 47 -4.93 0.76 -6.16
N ASN A 48 -4.22 1.14 -7.22
CA ASN A 48 -4.87 1.44 -8.48
C ASN A 48 -5.56 0.18 -9.01
N ALA A 49 -6.78 0.33 -9.54
CA ALA A 49 -7.58 -0.78 -10.04
C ALA A 49 -6.92 -1.56 -11.21
N GLU A 50 -5.99 -0.95 -11.96
CA GLU A 50 -5.20 -1.64 -12.99
C GLU A 50 -4.41 -2.83 -12.42
N PHE A 51 -3.96 -2.76 -11.16
CA PHE A 51 -3.33 -3.91 -10.49
C PHE A 51 -4.32 -5.07 -10.30
N GLY A 52 -5.58 -4.76 -9.98
CA GLY A 52 -6.65 -5.74 -9.85
C GLY A 52 -6.95 -6.41 -11.18
N ASP A 53 -7.08 -5.62 -12.25
CA ASP A 53 -7.31 -6.14 -13.61
C ASP A 53 -6.15 -7.05 -14.05
N ALA A 54 -4.91 -6.64 -13.76
CA ALA A 54 -3.72 -7.39 -14.11
C ALA A 54 -3.73 -8.81 -13.49
N ILE A 55 -4.30 -8.98 -12.29
CA ILE A 55 -4.44 -10.28 -11.61
C ILE A 55 -5.81 -10.93 -11.80
N GLY A 56 -6.64 -10.41 -12.70
CA GLY A 56 -7.92 -11.01 -13.09
C GLY A 56 -9.08 -10.72 -12.12
N ILE A 57 -8.96 -9.71 -11.26
CA ILE A 57 -10.05 -9.27 -10.39
C ILE A 57 -10.99 -8.36 -11.19
N PRO A 58 -12.30 -8.67 -11.26
CA PRO A 58 -13.29 -7.75 -11.80
C PRO A 58 -13.59 -6.66 -10.75
N VAL A 59 -12.78 -5.60 -10.74
CA VAL A 59 -12.76 -4.58 -9.67
C VAL A 59 -14.14 -4.01 -9.36
N GLU A 60 -14.93 -3.67 -10.38
CA GLU A 60 -16.23 -3.03 -10.21
C GLU A 60 -17.33 -3.98 -9.71
N ARG A 61 -17.07 -5.30 -9.61
CA ARG A 61 -17.99 -6.23 -8.94
C ARG A 61 -17.97 -6.13 -7.41
N GLY A 62 -16.98 -5.45 -6.85
CA GLY A 62 -16.92 -5.20 -5.41
C GLY A 62 -18.02 -4.24 -4.96
N THR A 63 -18.40 -4.26 -3.67
CA THR A 63 -19.32 -3.26 -3.13
C THR A 63 -18.62 -1.91 -3.09
N LYS A 64 -19.04 -0.99 -3.96
CA LYS A 64 -18.53 0.39 -4.03
C LYS A 64 -18.55 1.04 -2.64
N LYS A 65 -17.42 1.62 -2.24
CA LYS A 65 -17.23 2.41 -1.03
C LYS A 65 -16.58 3.73 -1.39
N SER A 66 -17.10 4.83 -0.86
CA SER A 66 -16.43 6.13 -0.96
C SER A 66 -15.49 6.28 0.23
N ILE A 67 -14.21 6.55 -0.03
CA ILE A 67 -13.23 6.90 1.01
C ILE A 67 -12.82 8.36 0.83
N SER A 68 -12.76 9.13 1.91
CA SER A 68 -12.44 10.56 1.90
C SER A 68 -11.05 10.83 2.47
N GLY A 69 -10.42 11.90 1.97
CA GLY A 69 -9.14 12.41 2.44
C GLY A 69 -8.95 13.87 2.07
N VAL A 70 -7.74 14.39 2.26
CA VAL A 70 -7.41 15.81 2.05
C VAL A 70 -7.67 16.27 0.61
N LYS A 71 -7.49 15.38 -0.39
CA LYS A 71 -7.72 15.68 -1.82
C LYS A 71 -9.16 15.37 -2.28
N GLY A 72 -10.10 15.17 -1.37
CA GLY A 72 -11.49 14.81 -1.67
C GLY A 72 -11.78 13.33 -1.45
N ALA A 73 -12.87 12.84 -2.04
CA ALA A 73 -13.28 11.44 -1.93
C ALA A 73 -13.05 10.69 -3.24
N ILE A 74 -12.69 9.42 -3.13
CA ILE A 74 -12.52 8.51 -4.27
C ILE A 74 -13.37 7.26 -4.08
N ASP A 75 -13.80 6.69 -5.19
CA ASP A 75 -14.55 5.45 -5.20
C ASP A 75 -13.60 4.25 -5.17
N CYS A 76 -13.84 3.36 -4.23
CA CYS A 76 -13.04 2.17 -3.96
C CYS A 76 -13.90 0.91 -3.98
N TYR A 77 -13.29 -0.19 -4.40
CA TYR A 77 -13.91 -1.50 -4.48
C TYR A 77 -13.05 -2.50 -3.69
N PRO A 78 -13.55 -3.01 -2.55
CA PRO A 78 -12.80 -3.95 -1.74
C PRO A 78 -12.81 -5.35 -2.36
N HIS A 79 -11.64 -5.95 -2.50
CA HIS A 79 -11.48 -7.35 -2.94
C HIS A 79 -10.49 -8.10 -2.07
N GLU A 80 -10.73 -9.40 -1.92
CA GLU A 80 -9.82 -10.28 -1.19
C GLU A 80 -8.64 -10.69 -2.08
N VAL A 81 -7.43 -10.49 -1.55
CA VAL A 81 -6.17 -10.86 -2.18
C VAL A 81 -5.26 -11.51 -1.14
N THR A 82 -4.24 -12.21 -1.60
CA THR A 82 -3.06 -12.46 -0.77
C THR A 82 -2.07 -11.34 -1.01
N ILE A 83 -1.65 -10.66 0.06
CA ILE A 83 -0.69 -9.56 0.01
C ILE A 83 0.59 -9.98 0.73
N LYS A 84 1.73 -9.67 0.10
CA LYS A 84 3.08 -9.99 0.56
C LYS A 84 3.84 -8.68 0.74
N PHE A 85 4.47 -8.52 1.90
CA PHE A 85 5.23 -7.34 2.26
C PHE A 85 6.62 -7.72 2.74
N LEU A 86 7.58 -6.84 2.47
CA LEU A 86 8.95 -6.91 2.98
C LEU A 86 9.66 -8.19 2.54
N SER A 87 10.92 -8.32 2.91
CA SER A 87 11.73 -9.53 2.67
C SER A 87 12.51 -9.92 3.94
N GLY A 88 13.06 -11.14 3.94
CA GLY A 88 13.86 -11.65 5.05
C GLY A 88 13.07 -11.78 6.36
N LYS A 89 13.69 -11.41 7.49
CA LYS A 89 13.11 -11.63 8.83
C LYS A 89 11.79 -10.90 9.09
N HIS A 90 11.45 -9.88 8.29
CA HIS A 90 10.19 -9.14 8.38
C HIS A 90 9.21 -9.50 7.26
N ALA A 91 9.47 -10.53 6.45
CA ALA A 91 8.53 -10.96 5.42
C ALA A 91 7.20 -11.38 6.06
N LYS A 92 6.09 -10.95 5.46
CA LYS A 92 4.74 -11.40 5.79
C LYS A 92 3.93 -11.63 4.54
N GLU A 93 3.12 -12.68 4.58
CA GLU A 93 2.11 -13.02 3.59
C GLU A 93 0.79 -13.22 4.33
N ILE A 94 -0.25 -12.49 3.94
CA ILE A 94 -1.58 -12.60 4.55
C ILE A 94 -2.67 -12.53 3.47
N LYS A 95 -3.77 -13.24 3.71
CA LYS A 95 -5.00 -13.07 2.94
C LYS A 95 -5.86 -11.99 3.59
N THR A 96 -6.25 -10.96 2.85
CA THR A 96 -7.02 -9.84 3.39
C THR A 96 -7.76 -9.09 2.29
N LYS A 97 -8.68 -8.19 2.69
CA LYS A 97 -9.33 -7.26 1.76
C LYS A 97 -8.49 -6.00 1.60
N ILE A 98 -8.25 -5.59 0.37
CA ILE A 98 -7.65 -4.29 0.01
C ILE A 98 -8.61 -3.50 -0.86
N MET A 99 -8.41 -2.18 -0.93
CA MET A 99 -9.20 -1.30 -1.79
C MET A 99 -8.54 -1.15 -3.16
N PHE A 100 -9.33 -1.30 -4.22
CA PHE A 100 -8.95 -0.91 -5.57
C PHE A 100 -9.73 0.32 -6.01
N SER A 101 -9.07 1.29 -6.65
CA SER A 101 -9.73 2.49 -7.18
C SER A 101 -9.19 2.89 -8.53
N ARG A 102 -10.09 3.30 -9.44
CA ARG A 102 -9.74 3.90 -10.74
C ARG A 102 -9.26 5.35 -10.59
N ASP A 103 -9.72 6.02 -9.54
CA ASP A 103 -9.40 7.42 -9.25
C ASP A 103 -8.07 7.57 -8.50
N TYR A 104 -7.52 6.47 -7.97
CA TYR A 104 -6.25 6.47 -7.26
C TYR A 104 -5.06 6.49 -8.24
N LYS A 105 -4.56 7.70 -8.53
CA LYS A 105 -3.48 7.96 -9.51
C LYS A 105 -2.11 8.22 -8.89
N HIS A 106 -1.90 7.81 -7.63
CA HIS A 106 -0.61 7.97 -6.98
C HIS A 106 0.41 6.93 -7.51
N PRO A 107 1.71 7.31 -7.55
CA PRO A 107 2.79 6.46 -8.08
C PRO A 107 3.12 5.26 -7.17
N PHE A 108 2.66 5.30 -5.93
CA PHE A 108 2.86 4.25 -4.94
C PHE A 108 1.50 3.65 -4.59
N VAL A 109 1.50 2.38 -4.22
CA VAL A 109 0.39 1.80 -3.45
C VAL A 109 0.33 2.51 -2.09
N LEU A 110 -0.87 2.77 -1.55
CA LEU A 110 -1.01 3.26 -0.19
C LEU A 110 -1.10 2.09 0.78
N LEU A 111 -0.21 2.01 1.77
CA LEU A 111 -0.28 1.01 2.84
C LEU A 111 -0.78 1.65 4.12
N GLY A 112 -2.07 1.45 4.41
CA GLY A 112 -2.77 2.07 5.52
C GLY A 112 -2.78 1.23 6.80
N ARG A 113 -3.52 1.74 7.79
CA ARG A 113 -3.63 1.13 9.14
C ARG A 113 -4.31 -0.23 9.17
N ASP A 114 -5.15 -0.54 8.18
CA ASP A 114 -5.91 -1.78 8.07
C ASP A 114 -5.05 -3.05 8.05
N ILE A 115 -3.81 -2.96 7.57
CA ILE A 115 -2.91 -4.11 7.39
C ILE A 115 -1.57 -3.90 8.10
N ILE A 116 -0.68 -3.06 7.54
CA ILE A 116 0.74 -3.09 7.93
C ILE A 116 0.97 -2.64 9.38
N PHE A 117 0.22 -1.63 9.82
CA PHE A 117 0.30 -1.12 11.20
C PHE A 117 -0.31 -2.06 12.24
N LYS A 118 -1.11 -3.06 11.83
CA LYS A 118 -1.58 -4.13 12.72
C LYS A 118 -0.56 -5.25 12.89
N LEU A 119 0.37 -5.37 11.94
CA LEU A 119 1.42 -6.40 11.96
C LEU A 119 2.71 -5.93 12.61
N TYR A 120 2.95 -4.62 12.61
CA TYR A 120 4.19 -4.02 13.06
C TYR A 120 3.96 -2.74 13.87
N GLU A 121 4.78 -2.58 14.89
CA GLU A 121 5.11 -1.28 15.46
C GLU A 121 6.04 -0.56 14.45
N ILE A 122 5.59 0.61 13.96
CA ILE A 122 6.28 1.37 12.92
C ILE A 122 6.69 2.73 13.50
N THR A 123 7.98 3.04 13.41
CA THR A 123 8.53 4.34 13.83
C THR A 123 9.16 5.04 12.64
N PHE A 124 8.80 6.30 12.41
CA PHE A 124 9.38 7.19 11.41
C PHE A 124 10.36 8.15 12.09
N ASN A 125 11.60 8.18 11.62
CA ASN A 125 12.61 9.15 12.01
C ASN A 125 12.95 10.02 10.80
N ASP A 126 12.21 11.12 10.66
CA ASP A 126 12.32 12.03 9.52
C ASP A 126 13.61 12.86 9.51
N ASN A 127 14.25 13.04 10.67
CA ASN A 127 15.55 13.69 10.76
C ASN A 127 16.63 12.82 10.12
N GLU A 128 16.58 11.51 10.36
CA GLU A 128 17.52 10.54 9.79
C GLU A 128 17.06 9.95 8.44
N LYS A 129 15.85 10.27 7.98
CA LYS A 129 15.21 9.66 6.80
C LYS A 129 15.16 8.13 6.90
N LYS A 130 14.81 7.63 8.08
CA LYS A 130 14.71 6.19 8.38
C LYS A 130 13.34 5.84 8.95
N PHE A 131 12.97 4.58 8.80
CA PHE A 131 11.84 3.99 9.49
C PHE A 131 12.15 2.55 9.93
N VAL A 132 11.53 2.12 11.01
CA VAL A 132 11.78 0.82 11.64
C VAL A 132 10.48 0.05 11.76
N PHE A 133 10.54 -1.25 11.47
CA PHE A 133 9.49 -2.21 11.77
C PHE A 133 9.94 -3.07 12.95
N LYS A 134 9.14 -3.09 14.00
CA LYS A 134 9.27 -4.05 15.09
C LYS A 134 8.04 -4.93 15.09
N LYS A 135 8.24 -6.26 15.04
CA LYS A 135 7.11 -7.20 15.16
C LYS A 135 6.50 -7.03 16.53
N PHE A 136 5.17 -7.09 16.62
CA PHE A 136 4.53 -7.33 17.91
C PHE A 136 5.07 -8.64 18.47
N ALA A 137 5.69 -8.58 19.65
CA ALA A 137 5.97 -9.78 20.43
C ALA A 137 4.62 -10.24 21.00
N PRO A 138 4.23 -11.52 20.83
CA PRO A 138 3.06 -12.06 21.51
C PRO A 138 3.19 -11.96 23.03
#